data_AF-A0A1V9XGT8-F1
#
_entry.id   AF-A0A1V9XGT8-F1
#
_cell.length_a   1.000
_cell.length_b   1.000
_cell.length_c   1.000
_cell.angle_alpha   90.00
_cell.angle_beta   90.00
_cell.angle_gamma   90.00
#
_symmetry.space_group_name_H-M   'P 1'
#
loop_
_entity.id
_entity.type
_entity.pdbx_description
1 polymer ?
#
loop_
_entity_poly.entity_id
_entity_poly.type
_entity_poly.pdbx_seq_one_letter_code
_entity_poly.pdbx_strand_id
1 'polypeptide(L)'
;MTQLSDKDKLGGKLSDSDKKSVEEAVENAIKWLESNADAEADEMKAQKKELEAIIHPIMSKMYQGSGGVPPGGDGDDANKDEL
;
A
#
# COMPACT_ATOMS: atom_id res chain seq x y z
N MET A 1 -0.69 -8.42 13.82
CA MET A 1 -1.82 -8.91 13.00
C MET A 1 -2.42 -7.66 12.37
N THR A 2 -2.44 -7.46 11.06
CA THR A 2 -2.67 -8.42 9.98
C THR A 2 -2.31 -7.74 8.64
N GLN A 3 -1.73 -8.50 7.69
CA GLN A 3 -1.71 -8.29 6.21
C GLN A 3 -0.44 -7.80 5.48
N LEU A 4 0.63 -7.33 6.15
CA LEU A 4 1.88 -7.02 5.42
C LEU A 4 2.72 -8.26 5.01
N SER A 5 2.34 -9.46 5.48
CA SER A 5 3.07 -10.71 5.22
C SER A 5 2.50 -11.58 4.09
N ASP A 6 1.41 -11.17 3.43
CA ASP A 6 0.82 -11.90 2.29
C ASP A 6 1.59 -11.61 0.98
N LYS A 7 2.92 -11.73 1.01
CA LYS A 7 3.82 -11.55 -0.15
C LYS A 7 3.44 -12.49 -1.31
N ASP A 8 2.83 -13.63 -1.00
CA ASP A 8 2.26 -14.59 -1.96
C ASP A 8 0.94 -14.12 -2.64
N LYS A 9 0.08 -13.35 -1.95
CA LYS A 9 -1.16 -12.83 -2.57
C LYS A 9 -0.95 -11.50 -3.28
N LEU A 10 -0.06 -10.67 -2.75
CA LEU A 10 0.23 -9.34 -3.31
C LEU A 10 1.20 -9.42 -4.49
N GLY A 11 2.25 -10.26 -4.40
CA GLY A 11 3.30 -10.33 -5.42
C GLY A 11 2.88 -10.93 -6.77
N GLY A 12 1.82 -11.74 -6.81
CA GLY A 12 1.33 -12.38 -8.04
C GLY A 12 0.50 -11.48 -8.96
N LYS A 13 -0.05 -10.38 -8.45
CA LYS A 13 -1.02 -9.51 -9.17
C LYS A 13 -0.55 -8.08 -9.41
N LEU A 14 0.61 -7.70 -8.86
CA LEU A 14 1.23 -6.42 -9.14
C LEU A 14 2.02 -6.47 -10.44
N SER A 15 1.85 -5.45 -11.28
CA SER A 15 2.71 -5.21 -12.43
C SER A 15 4.16 -5.00 -11.95
N ASP A 16 5.15 -5.35 -12.76
CA ASP A 16 6.56 -5.11 -12.41
C ASP A 16 6.85 -3.63 -12.12
N SER A 17 6.11 -2.72 -12.79
CA SER A 17 6.16 -1.28 -12.51
C SER A 17 5.63 -0.92 -11.11
N ASP A 18 4.54 -1.55 -10.67
CA ASP A 18 3.96 -1.30 -9.35
C ASP A 18 4.86 -1.88 -8.26
N LYS A 19 5.41 -3.08 -8.47
CA LYS A 19 6.41 -3.69 -7.58
C LYS A 19 7.62 -2.78 -7.40
N LYS A 20 8.20 -2.32 -8.52
CA LYS A 20 9.34 -1.42 -8.49
C LYS A 20 9.02 -0.12 -7.75
N SER A 21 7.82 0.45 -7.95
CA SER A 21 7.41 1.67 -7.26
C SER A 21 7.30 1.47 -5.74
N VAL A 22 6.78 0.33 -5.29
CA VAL A 22 6.74 -0.01 -3.85
C VAL A 22 8.15 -0.23 -3.30
N GLU A 23 8.99 -0.97 -4.02
CA GLU A 23 10.38 -1.23 -3.61
C GLU A 23 11.17 0.07 -3.46
N GLU A 24 11.11 0.97 -4.46
CA GLU A 24 11.75 2.28 -4.41
C GLU A 24 11.21 3.13 -3.25
N ALA A 25 9.90 3.13 -3.01
CA ALA A 25 9.29 3.87 -1.90
C ALA A 25 9.76 3.35 -0.54
N VAL A 26 9.80 2.03 -0.36
CA VAL A 26 10.28 1.40 0.88
C VAL A 26 11.76 1.66 1.09
N GLU A 27 12.60 1.54 0.05
CA GLU A 27 14.02 1.84 0.14
C GLU A 27 14.28 3.31 0.51
N ASN A 28 13.52 4.24 -0.07
CA ASN A 28 13.63 5.66 0.26
C ASN A 28 13.21 5.94 1.71
N ALA A 29 12.13 5.32 2.18
CA ALA A 29 11.69 5.43 3.57
C ALA A 29 12.75 4.85 4.53
N ILE A 30 13.38 3.72 4.20
CA ILE A 30 14.46 3.13 5.01
C ILE A 30 15.66 4.09 5.08
N LYS A 31 16.15 4.59 3.94
CA LYS A 31 17.27 5.55 3.90
C LYS A 31 16.97 6.82 4.70
N TRP A 32 15.72 7.29 4.62
CA TRP A 32 15.27 8.42 5.40
C TRP A 32 15.29 8.10 6.90
N LEU A 33 14.77 6.94 7.33
CA LEU A 33 14.81 6.52 8.74
C LEU A 33 16.24 6.35 9.25
N GLU A 34 17.15 5.82 8.43
CA GLU A 34 18.57 5.68 8.79
C GLU A 34 19.26 7.04 8.97
N SER A 35 18.87 8.04 8.16
CA SER A 35 19.44 9.39 8.23
C SER A 35 18.75 10.29 9.26
N ASN A 36 17.51 9.97 9.63
CA ASN A 36 16.66 10.74 10.53
C ASN A 36 16.21 9.84 11.70
N ALA A 37 17.16 9.15 12.33
CA ALA A 37 16.89 8.27 13.47
C ALA A 37 16.32 9.03 14.69
N ASP A 38 16.65 10.32 14.82
CA ASP A 38 16.12 11.24 15.82
C ASP A 38 14.92 12.06 15.32
N ALA A 39 14.29 11.65 14.21
CA ALA A 39 13.11 12.32 13.67
C ALA A 39 11.98 12.38 14.70
N GLU A 40 11.28 13.53 14.71
CA GLU A 40 10.13 13.70 15.57
C GLU A 40 8.93 12.88 15.06
N ALA A 41 7.98 12.61 15.96
CA ALA A 41 6.81 11.80 15.64
C ALA A 41 6.01 12.34 14.44
N ASP A 42 5.99 13.66 14.22
CA ASP A 42 5.32 14.28 13.10
C ASP A 42 6.06 14.10 11.77
N GLU A 43 7.39 14.06 11.79
CA GLU A 43 8.22 13.76 10.61
C GLU A 43 8.07 12.28 10.20
N MET A 44 8.06 11.38 11.18
CA MET A 44 7.77 9.96 10.94
C MET A 44 6.37 9.74 10.36
N LYS A 45 5.35 10.47 10.85
CA LYS A 45 3.99 10.43 10.29
C LYS A 45 3.95 10.95 8.85
N ALA A 46 4.67 12.02 8.55
CA ALA A 46 4.76 12.56 7.20
C ALA A 46 5.35 11.52 6.23
N GLN A 47 6.48 10.92 6.60
CA GLN A 47 7.12 9.86 5.81
C GLN A 47 6.27 8.60 5.66
N LYS A 48 5.60 8.19 6.73
CA LYS A 48 4.62 7.10 6.67
C LYS A 48 3.49 7.42 5.68
N LYS A 49 2.99 8.66 5.69
CA LYS A 49 1.92 9.09 4.78
C LYS A 49 2.38 9.14 3.32
N GLU A 50 3.63 9.52 3.05
CA GLU A 50 4.21 9.47 1.72
C GLU A 50 4.31 8.03 1.20
N LEU A 51 4.77 7.11 2.05
CA LEU A 51 4.82 5.68 1.72
C LEU A 51 3.40 5.11 1.48
N GLU A 52 2.44 5.43 2.34
CA GLU A 52 1.04 5.03 2.19
C GLU A 52 0.40 5.60 0.92
N ALA A 53 0.73 6.83 0.52
CA ALA A 53 0.22 7.44 -0.70
C ALA A 53 0.64 6.69 -1.97
N ILE A 54 1.77 5.97 -1.94
CA ILE A 54 2.26 5.13 -3.04
C ILE A 54 1.64 3.73 -2.94
N ILE A 55 1.60 3.15 -1.74
CA ILE A 55 1.12 1.78 -1.52
C ILE A 55 -0.41 1.69 -1.69
N HIS A 56 -1.19 2.65 -1.17
CA HIS A 56 -2.66 2.64 -1.23
C HIS A 56 -3.21 2.49 -2.65
N PRO A 57 -2.84 3.32 -3.65
CA PRO A 57 -3.38 3.16 -5.01
C PRO A 57 -2.96 1.82 -5.65
N ILE A 58 -1.79 1.29 -5.30
CA ILE A 58 -1.30 0.00 -5.79
C ILE A 58 -2.14 -1.16 -5.19
N MET A 59 -2.41 -1.09 -3.88
CA MET A 59 -3.28 -2.03 -3.19
C MET A 59 -4.72 -1.93 -3.74
N SER A 60 -5.27 -0.73 -3.91
CA SER A 60 -6.60 -0.53 -4.49
C SER A 60 -6.72 -1.15 -5.89
N LYS A 61 -5.74 -0.90 -6.78
CA LYS A 61 -5.69 -1.53 -8.10
C LYS A 61 -5.66 -3.05 -8.02
N MET A 62 -4.92 -3.61 -7.05
CA MET A 62 -4.86 -5.05 -6.86
C MET A 62 -6.20 -5.64 -6.41
N TYR A 63 -6.88 -5.03 -5.43
CA TYR A 63 -8.19 -5.50 -4.97
C TYR A 63 -9.24 -5.40 -6.08
N GLN A 64 -9.27 -4.28 -6.82
CA GLN A 64 -10.18 -4.08 -7.96
C GLN A 64 -9.91 -5.08 -9.10
N GLY A 65 -8.65 -5.34 -9.44
CA GLY A 65 -8.27 -6.33 -10.47
C GLY A 65 -8.49 -7.79 -10.06
N SER A 66 -8.86 -8.04 -8.81
CA SER A 66 -9.04 -9.38 -8.25
C SER A 66 -10.49 -9.83 -8.11
N GLY A 67 -11.47 -8.97 -8.42
CA GLY A 67 -12.88 -9.24 -8.10
C GLY A 67 -13.13 -9.43 -6.59
N GLY A 68 -12.22 -8.93 -5.74
CA GLY A 68 -12.22 -9.13 -4.30
C GLY A 68 -12.62 -7.87 -3.56
N VAL A 69 -13.69 -7.96 -2.76
CA VAL A 69 -14.23 -6.89 -1.90
C VAL A 69 -13.13 -6.17 -1.08
N PRO A 70 -13.12 -4.82 -1.02
CA PRO A 70 -12.12 -4.06 -0.28
C PRO A 70 -12.29 -4.24 1.24
N PRO A 71 -11.23 -4.55 2.01
CA PRO A 71 -11.32 -4.55 3.46
C PRO A 71 -11.12 -3.11 3.97
N GLY A 72 -12.21 -2.38 4.22
CA GLY A 72 -12.16 -1.11 4.98
C GLY A 72 -12.95 0.09 4.43
N GLY A 73 -14.01 -0.12 3.65
CA GLY A 73 -15.00 0.93 3.37
C GLY A 73 -16.14 0.87 4.37
N ASP A 74 -16.14 1.76 5.35
CA ASP A 74 -17.37 2.25 6.00
C ASP A 74 -18.07 3.16 4.97
N GLY A 75 -19.35 2.92 4.69
CA GLY A 75 -20.11 3.57 3.61
C GLY A 75 -20.42 2.56 2.49
N ASP A 76 -21.43 1.73 2.66
CA ASP A 76 -22.82 2.03 2.29
C ASP A 76 -22.96 2.26 0.77
N ASP A 77 -23.73 1.35 0.18
CA ASP A 77 -24.42 1.48 -1.09
C ASP A 77 -23.77 1.09 -2.43
N ALA A 78 -24.65 0.48 -3.24
CA ALA A 78 -24.57 0.13 -4.65
C ALA A 78 -23.57 -1.00 -5.01
N ASN A 79 -23.98 -2.27 -4.94
CA ASN A 79 -24.78 -2.94 -5.99
C ASN A 79 -24.07 -2.96 -7.35
N LYS A 80 -24.18 -4.12 -8.01
CA LYS A 80 -24.11 -4.30 -9.47
C LYS A 80 -22.72 -4.60 -10.02
N ASP A 81 -22.45 -5.63 -10.81
CA ASP A 81 -23.18 -6.79 -11.29
C ASP A 81 -22.15 -7.56 -12.12
N GLU A 82 -22.41 -8.86 -12.29
CA GLU A 82 -22.15 -9.59 -13.54
C GLU A 82 -20.70 -9.88 -13.96
N LEU A 83 -20.36 -11.15 -13.73
CA LEU A 83 -19.91 -12.15 -14.72
C LEU A 83 -18.52 -12.75 -14.49
#